data_AF-A0A5C5XK55-F1
#
_entry.id   AF-A0A5C5XK55-F1
#
_cell.length_a   1.000
_cell.length_b   1.000
_cell.length_c   1.000
_cell.angle_alpha   90.00
_cell.angle_beta   90.00
_cell.angle_gamma   90.00
#
_symmetry.space_group_name_H-M   'P 1'
#
loop_
_entity.id
_entity.type
_entity.pdbx_description
1 polymer ?
#
loop_
_entity_poly.entity_id
_entity_poly.type
_entity_poly.pdbx_seq_one_letter_code
_entity_poly.pdbx_strand_id
1 'polypeptide(L)'
;MAVLTAMFSVAFMAFAVSRWMTIPDWASEARDLEGFVLTRTEGETPSWSASTRRTQESVATSTNMAEVLEKMYQRAKADVDQQIQEYEMEIPELEQELADSREASEADSLAVKVRSDALIARLTEMDDEVNRLTAEMEREKAEAQKIQEERERRRSDVFRIREQLGEIEADSFRAKQLQEQLTDMIRRTKGSVVKLQSRNRQLQESVN
;
A
#
# COMPACT_ATOMS: atom_id res chain seq x y z
N MET A 1 75.87 78.58 0.08
CA MET A 1 75.74 77.67 -1.07
C MET A 1 75.56 76.21 -0.67
N ALA A 2 76.34 75.65 0.27
CA ALA A 2 76.26 74.23 0.65
C ALA A 2 74.94 73.78 1.33
N VAL A 3 74.27 74.67 2.08
CA VAL A 3 73.02 74.33 2.79
C VAL A 3 71.81 74.24 1.84
N LEU A 4 71.76 75.13 0.83
CA LEU A 4 70.70 75.13 -0.18
C LEU A 4 70.80 73.91 -1.11
N THR A 5 72.00 73.50 -1.49
CA THR A 5 72.20 72.28 -2.30
C THR A 5 71.84 71.00 -1.53
N ALA A 6 72.09 70.96 -0.22
CA ALA A 6 71.69 69.84 0.63
C ALA A 6 70.16 69.73 0.77
N MET A 7 69.44 70.85 0.97
CA MET A 7 67.97 70.83 1.06
C MET A 7 67.31 70.43 -0.27
N PHE A 8 67.81 70.91 -1.40
CA PHE A 8 67.29 70.48 -2.72
C PHE A 8 67.55 69.01 -3.00
N SER A 9 68.68 68.46 -2.56
CA SER A 9 69.00 67.02 -2.68
C SER A 9 68.07 66.15 -1.82
N VAL A 10 67.81 66.56 -0.57
CA VAL A 10 66.88 65.85 0.32
C VAL A 10 65.44 65.90 -0.19
N ALA A 11 65.00 67.03 -0.74
CA ALA A 11 63.68 67.16 -1.36
C ALA A 11 63.53 66.29 -2.61
N PHE A 12 64.56 66.23 -3.47
CA PHE A 12 64.56 65.35 -4.64
C PHE A 12 64.61 63.87 -4.25
N MET A 13 65.32 63.52 -3.18
CA MET A 13 65.38 62.14 -2.66
C MET A 13 64.04 61.74 -2.05
N ALA A 14 63.36 62.62 -1.32
CA ALA A 14 62.01 62.37 -0.80
C ALA A 14 60.97 62.20 -1.92
N PHE A 15 61.04 63.00 -2.97
CA PHE A 15 60.17 62.88 -4.15
C PHE A 15 60.48 61.63 -5.00
N ALA A 16 61.75 61.23 -5.08
CA ALA A 16 62.16 59.99 -5.75
C ALA A 16 61.68 58.74 -4.97
N VAL A 17 61.80 58.76 -3.63
CA VAL A 17 61.32 57.66 -2.77
C VAL A 17 59.79 57.56 -2.82
N SER A 18 59.05 58.68 -2.85
CA SER A 18 57.59 58.64 -2.95
C SER A 18 57.10 58.07 -4.29
N ARG A 19 57.82 58.34 -5.40
CA ARG A 19 57.49 57.76 -6.71
C ARG A 19 57.80 56.26 -6.80
N TRP A 20 58.76 55.76 -6.04
CA TRP A 20 59.13 54.34 -6.05
C TRP A 20 58.19 53.49 -5.20
N MET A 21 57.59 54.05 -4.14
CA MET A 21 56.62 53.37 -3.28
C MET A 21 55.16 53.39 -3.82
N THR A 22 54.87 54.15 -4.87
CA THR A 22 53.52 54.22 -5.49
C THR A 22 53.46 53.61 -6.88
N ILE A 23 54.29 52.60 -7.18
CA ILE A 23 54.06 51.76 -8.36
C ILE A 23 53.10 50.66 -7.90
N PRO A 24 51.83 50.66 -8.34
CA PRO A 24 50.91 49.61 -7.94
C PRO A 24 51.48 48.26 -8.41
N ASP A 25 51.45 47.25 -7.53
CA ASP A 25 51.88 45.89 -7.89
C ASP A 25 50.79 45.22 -8.72
N TRP A 26 50.65 45.72 -9.95
CA TRP A 26 49.72 45.19 -10.94
C TRP A 26 49.98 43.70 -11.22
N ALA A 27 51.19 43.20 -10.95
CA ALA A 27 51.55 41.80 -11.16
C ALA A 27 51.04 40.89 -10.04
N SER A 28 50.93 41.36 -8.79
CA SER A 28 50.17 40.65 -7.75
C SER A 28 48.68 40.68 -8.02
N GLU A 29 48.14 41.84 -8.38
CA GLU A 29 46.70 42.03 -8.62
C GLU A 29 46.19 41.20 -9.83
N ALA A 30 47.01 41.05 -10.87
CA ALA A 30 46.73 40.15 -11.99
C ALA A 30 46.65 38.66 -11.62
N ARG A 31 47.32 38.24 -10.54
CA ARG A 31 47.35 36.84 -10.09
C ARG A 31 46.13 36.47 -9.24
N ASP A 32 45.50 37.46 -8.61
CA ASP A 32 44.34 37.27 -7.74
C ASP A 32 43.02 37.13 -8.53
N LEU A 33 43.01 37.53 -9.82
CA LEU A 33 41.89 37.30 -10.73
C LEU A 33 41.90 35.86 -11.25
N GLU A 34 41.26 34.96 -10.49
CA GLU A 34 41.02 33.59 -10.89
C GLU A 34 40.20 33.53 -12.19
N GLY A 35 40.73 32.84 -13.21
CA GLY A 35 40.04 32.66 -14.50
C GLY A 35 40.69 33.35 -15.69
N PHE A 36 41.71 34.20 -15.48
CA PHE A 36 42.46 34.87 -16.56
C PHE A 36 43.96 34.53 -16.53
N VAL A 37 44.64 34.76 -17.66
CA VAL A 37 46.08 34.61 -17.86
C VAL A 37 46.61 35.89 -18.50
N LEU A 38 47.60 36.51 -17.84
CA LEU A 38 48.27 37.69 -18.36
C LEU A 38 49.62 37.29 -18.97
N THR A 39 49.88 37.69 -20.21
CA THR A 39 51.14 37.46 -20.90
C THR A 39 51.76 38.78 -21.34
N ARG A 40 53.09 38.89 -21.20
CA ARG A 40 53.87 40.04 -21.67
C ARG A 40 54.66 39.62 -22.91
N THR A 41 54.56 40.41 -23.97
CA THR A 41 55.40 40.22 -25.17
C THR A 41 56.61 41.14 -25.08
N GLU A 42 57.82 40.58 -25.21
CA GLU A 42 59.08 41.33 -25.18
C GLU A 42 59.55 41.69 -26.60
N GLY A 43 59.81 42.98 -26.86
CA GLY A 43 60.20 43.52 -28.17
C GLY A 43 60.46 45.05 -28.10
N GLU A 44 60.68 45.73 -29.25
CA GLU A 44 60.94 47.18 -29.32
C GLU A 44 59.81 48.05 -28.73
N THR A 45 58.59 47.50 -28.63
CA THR A 45 57.48 48.07 -27.85
C THR A 45 56.85 46.96 -27.00
N PRO A 46 57.12 46.88 -25.68
CA PRO A 46 56.55 45.84 -24.84
C PRO A 46 55.04 46.01 -24.70
N SER A 47 54.27 44.94 -24.87
CA SER A 47 52.81 44.95 -24.72
C SER A 47 52.33 43.85 -23.77
N TRP A 48 51.22 44.12 -23.11
CA TRP A 48 50.53 43.22 -22.20
C TRP A 48 49.26 42.72 -22.88
N SER A 49 49.00 41.43 -22.82
CA SER A 49 47.74 40.82 -23.27
C SER A 49 47.12 39.97 -22.18
N ALA A 50 45.81 40.04 -22.03
CA ALA A 50 45.02 39.18 -21.17
C ALA A 50 44.18 38.22 -21.99
N SER A 51 44.17 36.95 -21.58
CA SER A 51 43.28 35.94 -22.13
C SER A 51 42.55 35.18 -21.02
N THR A 52 41.38 34.66 -21.34
CA THR A 52 40.63 33.81 -20.41
C THR A 52 41.32 32.45 -20.28
N ARG A 53 41.55 31.97 -19.06
CA ARG A 53 42.28 30.72 -18.78
C ARG A 53 41.62 29.48 -19.38
N ARG A 54 40.28 29.45 -19.44
CA ARG A 54 39.51 28.29 -19.90
C ARG A 54 39.35 28.24 -21.43
N THR A 55 39.18 29.38 -22.09
CA THR A 55 38.87 29.46 -23.53
C THR A 55 40.00 30.05 -24.38
N GLN A 56 41.06 30.58 -23.75
CA GLN A 56 42.18 31.30 -24.38
C GLN A 56 41.76 32.49 -25.27
N GLU A 57 40.52 32.95 -25.10
CA GLU A 57 40.00 34.11 -25.82
C GLU A 57 40.69 35.39 -25.35
N SER A 58 41.09 36.24 -26.29
CA SER A 58 41.76 37.51 -25.99
C SER A 58 40.76 38.52 -25.44
N VAL A 59 41.01 38.99 -24.22
CA VAL A 59 40.19 39.98 -23.52
C VAL A 59 40.64 41.40 -23.86
N ALA A 60 41.95 41.65 -23.85
CA ALA A 60 42.53 42.94 -24.19
C ALA A 60 44.05 42.84 -24.44
N THR A 61 44.57 43.70 -25.32
CA THR A 61 46.01 43.90 -25.53
C THR A 61 46.33 45.40 -25.50
N SER A 62 47.25 45.83 -24.63
CA SER A 62 47.69 47.22 -24.53
C SER A 62 49.14 47.31 -24.06
N THR A 63 49.83 48.39 -24.41
CA THR A 63 51.15 48.75 -23.85
C THR A 63 51.05 49.08 -22.36
N ASN A 64 49.86 49.48 -21.89
CA ASN A 64 49.58 49.77 -20.48
C ASN A 64 48.90 48.57 -19.78
N MET A 65 49.59 48.00 -18.79
CA MET A 65 49.10 46.87 -17.99
C MET A 65 47.82 47.20 -17.22
N ALA A 66 47.68 48.44 -16.73
CA ALA A 66 46.51 48.86 -15.97
C ALA A 66 45.22 48.83 -16.81
N GLU A 67 45.32 49.17 -18.10
CA GLU A 67 44.17 49.12 -19.03
C GLU A 67 43.73 47.68 -19.31
N VAL A 68 44.68 46.75 -19.38
CA VAL A 68 44.41 45.32 -19.55
C VAL A 68 43.73 44.74 -18.31
N LEU A 69 44.20 45.11 -17.12
CA LEU A 69 43.59 44.70 -15.85
C LEU A 69 42.18 45.28 -15.66
N GLU A 70 41.98 46.55 -15.99
CA GLU A 70 40.65 47.17 -15.93
C GLU A 70 39.64 46.43 -16.82
N LYS A 71 40.03 46.08 -18.06
CA LYS A 71 39.18 45.29 -18.97
C LYS A 71 38.93 43.87 -18.47
N MET A 72 39.90 43.24 -17.80
CA MET A 72 39.69 41.94 -17.13
C MET A 72 38.66 42.04 -16.00
N TYR A 73 38.76 43.06 -15.13
CA TYR A 73 37.77 43.29 -14.07
C TYR A 73 36.39 43.59 -14.63
N GLN A 74 36.29 44.41 -15.68
CA GLN A 74 35.02 44.69 -16.34
C GLN A 74 34.40 43.42 -16.94
N ARG A 75 35.21 42.55 -17.56
CA ARG A 75 34.74 41.27 -18.10
C ARG A 75 34.29 40.31 -17.00
N ALA A 76 35.09 40.14 -15.94
CA ALA A 76 34.74 39.30 -14.80
C ALA A 76 33.45 39.78 -14.12
N LYS A 77 33.30 41.09 -13.96
CA LYS A 77 32.09 41.70 -13.44
C LYS A 77 30.90 41.45 -14.36
N ALA A 78 31.05 41.62 -15.67
CA ALA A 78 29.99 41.34 -16.63
C ALA A 78 29.54 39.87 -16.61
N ASP A 79 30.48 38.93 -16.46
CA ASP A 79 30.17 37.50 -16.38
C ASP A 79 29.40 37.16 -15.09
N VAL A 80 29.81 37.73 -13.96
CA VAL A 80 29.09 37.58 -12.68
C VAL A 80 27.72 38.25 -12.72
N ASP A 81 27.62 39.47 -13.26
CA ASP A 81 26.35 40.19 -13.42
C ASP A 81 25.40 39.41 -14.33
N GLN A 82 25.91 38.74 -15.37
CA GLN A 82 25.13 37.87 -16.26
C GLN A 82 24.61 36.63 -15.52
N GLN A 83 25.44 35.96 -14.72
CA GLN A 83 25.00 34.82 -13.91
C GLN A 83 23.97 35.22 -12.85
N ILE A 84 24.15 36.39 -12.22
CA ILE A 84 23.17 36.93 -11.28
C ILE A 84 21.84 37.14 -12.00
N GLN A 85 21.83 37.77 -13.19
CA GLN A 85 20.60 37.96 -13.96
C GLN A 85 19.94 36.65 -14.37
N GLU A 86 20.72 35.64 -14.78
CA GLU A 86 20.22 34.31 -15.11
C GLU A 86 19.53 33.66 -13.91
N TYR A 87 20.18 33.65 -12.75
CA TYR A 87 19.60 33.12 -11.53
C TYR A 87 18.40 33.94 -11.01
N GLU A 88 18.44 35.27 -11.12
CA GLU A 88 17.31 36.15 -10.76
C GLU A 88 16.08 35.87 -11.63
N MET A 89 16.25 35.41 -12.87
CA MET A 89 15.16 34.99 -13.74
C MET A 89 14.66 33.56 -13.41
N GLU A 90 15.56 32.64 -13.04
CA GLU A 90 15.20 31.24 -12.74
C GLU A 90 14.56 31.04 -11.37
N ILE A 91 15.03 31.78 -10.34
CA ILE A 91 14.51 31.67 -8.96
C ILE A 91 12.98 31.75 -8.88
N PRO A 92 12.30 32.75 -9.47
CA PRO A 92 10.84 32.86 -9.34
C PRO A 92 10.10 31.70 -10.03
N GLU A 93 10.62 31.18 -11.15
CA GLU A 93 10.04 30.03 -11.85
C GLU A 93 10.15 28.76 -10.98
N LEU A 94 11.33 28.52 -10.40
CA LEU A 94 11.57 27.39 -9.50
C LEU A 94 10.77 27.50 -8.19
N GLU A 95 10.63 28.71 -7.63
CA GLU A 95 9.79 28.94 -6.45
C GLU A 95 8.32 28.64 -6.73
N GLN A 96 7.84 29.00 -7.92
CA GLN A 96 6.48 28.69 -8.36
C GLN A 96 6.29 27.18 -8.57
N GLU A 97 7.20 26.51 -9.29
CA GLU A 97 7.14 25.06 -9.51
C GLU A 97 7.15 24.29 -8.17
N LEU A 98 7.96 24.75 -7.22
CA LEU A 98 8.04 24.17 -5.89
C LEU A 98 6.76 24.40 -5.07
N ALA A 99 6.11 25.55 -5.20
CA ALA A 99 4.82 25.80 -4.58
C ALA A 99 3.73 24.89 -5.16
N ASP A 100 3.64 24.80 -6.49
CA ASP A 100 2.67 23.95 -7.20
C ASP A 100 2.87 22.47 -6.86
N SER A 101 4.13 22.01 -6.81
CA SER A 101 4.49 20.64 -6.44
C SER A 101 4.12 20.31 -4.99
N ARG A 102 4.28 21.26 -4.06
CA ARG A 102 3.86 21.07 -2.65
C ARG A 102 2.35 20.96 -2.54
N GLU A 103 1.60 21.84 -3.20
CA GLU A 103 0.14 21.79 -3.18
C GLU A 103 -0.38 20.46 -3.75
N ALA A 104 0.15 20.03 -4.90
CA ALA A 104 -0.19 18.75 -5.51
C ALA A 104 0.15 17.57 -4.57
N SER A 105 1.32 17.59 -3.93
CA SER A 105 1.74 16.54 -2.99
C SER A 105 0.84 16.46 -1.76
N GLU A 106 0.40 17.60 -1.21
CA GLU A 106 -0.52 17.64 -0.09
C GLU A 106 -1.89 17.08 -0.48
N ALA A 107 -2.43 17.48 -1.63
CA ALA A 107 -3.68 16.97 -2.16
C ALA A 107 -3.64 15.46 -2.39
N ASP A 108 -2.56 14.95 -3.01
CA ASP A 108 -2.35 13.52 -3.23
C ASP A 108 -2.21 12.76 -1.91
N SER A 109 -1.48 13.29 -0.93
CA SER A 109 -1.34 12.66 0.38
C SER A 109 -2.68 12.49 1.09
N LEU A 110 -3.56 13.50 0.99
CA LEU A 110 -4.90 13.46 1.54
C LEU A 110 -5.77 12.44 0.79
N ALA A 111 -5.73 12.44 -0.54
CA ALA A 111 -6.48 11.50 -1.36
C ALA A 111 -6.07 10.04 -1.08
N VAL A 112 -4.77 9.77 -0.95
CA VAL A 112 -4.24 8.46 -0.57
C VAL A 112 -4.72 8.06 0.82
N LYS A 113 -4.67 8.97 1.79
CA LYS A 113 -5.16 8.69 3.15
C LYS A 113 -6.65 8.36 3.17
N VAL A 114 -7.48 9.17 2.53
CA VAL A 114 -8.94 8.92 2.43
C VAL A 114 -9.23 7.58 1.77
N ARG A 115 -8.51 7.25 0.69
CA ARG A 115 -8.68 5.96 0.02
C ARG A 115 -8.22 4.79 0.90
N SER A 116 -7.11 4.95 1.62
CA SER A 116 -6.61 3.96 2.57
C SER A 116 -7.64 3.71 3.67
N ASP A 117 -8.17 4.77 4.28
CA ASP A 117 -9.17 4.68 5.35
C ASP A 117 -10.45 3.99 4.87
N ALA A 118 -10.91 4.32 3.64
CA ALA A 118 -12.07 3.67 3.03
C ALA A 118 -11.82 2.18 2.75
N LEU A 119 -10.62 1.80 2.31
CA LEU A 119 -10.26 0.40 2.09
C LEU A 119 -10.16 -0.38 3.40
N ILE A 120 -9.61 0.22 4.45
CA ILE A 120 -9.57 -0.38 5.79
C ILE A 120 -10.98 -0.62 6.31
N ALA A 121 -11.86 0.38 6.22
CA ALA A 121 -13.25 0.25 6.65
C ALA A 121 -13.99 -0.88 5.90
N ARG A 122 -13.78 -0.97 4.57
CA ARG A 122 -14.36 -2.05 3.76
C ARG A 122 -13.82 -3.43 4.13
N LEU A 123 -12.52 -3.53 4.43
CA LEU A 123 -11.93 -4.79 4.89
C LEU A 123 -12.52 -5.23 6.23
N THR A 124 -12.71 -4.31 7.17
CA THR A 124 -13.36 -4.59 8.45
C THR A 124 -14.80 -5.07 8.26
N GLU A 125 -15.58 -4.42 7.39
CA GLU A 125 -16.94 -4.84 7.07
C GLU A 125 -16.98 -6.24 6.44
N MET A 126 -16.04 -6.55 5.54
CA MET A 126 -15.92 -7.87 4.94
C MET A 126 -15.56 -8.95 5.97
N ASP A 127 -14.64 -8.66 6.89
CA ASP A 127 -14.29 -9.59 7.98
C ASP A 127 -15.49 -9.87 8.89
N ASP A 128 -16.27 -8.83 9.24
CA ASP A 128 -17.49 -8.98 10.04
C ASP A 128 -18.54 -9.83 9.30
N GLU A 129 -18.70 -9.63 7.99
CA GLU A 129 -19.60 -10.43 7.17
C GLU A 129 -19.15 -11.89 7.08
N VAL A 130 -17.86 -12.15 6.88
CA VAL A 130 -17.28 -13.51 6.88
C VAL A 130 -17.52 -14.20 8.22
N ASN A 131 -17.31 -13.49 9.33
CA ASN A 131 -17.55 -14.04 10.66
C ASN A 131 -19.03 -14.37 10.88
N ARG A 132 -19.93 -13.48 10.46
CA ARG A 132 -21.39 -13.70 10.52
C ARG A 132 -21.80 -14.93 9.71
N LEU A 133 -21.39 -15.00 8.45
CA LEU A 133 -21.72 -16.12 7.55
C LEU A 133 -21.14 -17.44 8.06
N THR A 134 -19.95 -17.41 8.65
CA THR A 134 -19.34 -18.59 9.28
C THR A 134 -20.17 -19.10 10.46
N ALA A 135 -20.65 -18.19 11.31
CA ALA A 135 -21.52 -18.54 12.43
C ALA A 135 -22.89 -19.06 11.96
N GLU A 136 -23.46 -18.50 10.90
CA GLU A 136 -24.69 -18.99 10.27
C GLU A 136 -24.51 -20.40 9.70
N MET A 137 -23.42 -20.65 8.97
CA MET A 137 -23.08 -21.95 8.42
C MET A 137 -22.94 -23.04 9.50
N GLU A 138 -22.25 -22.75 10.61
CA GLU A 138 -22.12 -23.72 11.71
C GLU A 138 -23.46 -24.03 12.38
N ARG A 139 -24.37 -23.04 12.48
CA ARG A 139 -25.74 -23.27 12.98
C ARG A 139 -26.54 -24.16 12.03
N GLU A 140 -26.50 -23.87 10.73
CA GLU A 140 -27.22 -24.66 9.72
C GLU A 140 -26.70 -26.10 9.67
N LYS A 141 -25.38 -26.29 9.76
CA LYS A 141 -24.76 -27.61 9.85
C LYS A 141 -25.22 -28.38 11.09
N ALA A 142 -25.30 -27.74 12.25
CA ALA A 142 -25.81 -28.35 13.46
C ALA A 142 -27.30 -28.73 13.34
N GLU A 143 -28.11 -27.89 12.68
CA GLU A 143 -29.51 -28.20 12.39
C GLU A 143 -29.66 -29.37 11.41
N ALA A 144 -28.88 -29.39 10.33
CA ALA A 144 -28.85 -30.49 9.38
C ALA A 144 -28.48 -31.83 10.05
N GLN A 145 -27.51 -31.81 10.97
CA GLN A 145 -27.15 -32.99 11.74
C GLN A 145 -28.31 -33.46 12.63
N LYS A 146 -28.99 -32.56 13.33
CA LYS A 146 -30.18 -32.91 14.14
C LYS A 146 -31.29 -33.53 13.29
N ILE A 147 -31.56 -32.97 12.11
CA ILE A 147 -32.56 -33.51 11.18
C ILE A 147 -32.16 -34.92 10.72
N GLN A 148 -30.88 -35.13 10.43
CA GLN A 148 -30.38 -36.45 10.02
C GLN A 148 -30.54 -37.48 11.15
N GLU A 149 -30.19 -37.13 12.39
CA GLU A 149 -30.42 -37.99 13.55
C GLU A 149 -31.90 -38.30 13.76
N GLU A 150 -32.77 -37.30 13.65
CA GLU A 150 -34.22 -37.50 13.77
C GLU A 150 -34.75 -38.43 12.67
N ARG A 151 -34.28 -38.26 11.43
CA ARG A 151 -34.63 -39.12 10.30
C ARG A 151 -34.22 -40.57 10.56
N GLU A 152 -33.04 -40.79 11.13
CA GLU A 152 -32.59 -42.14 11.49
C GLU A 152 -33.43 -42.77 12.60
N ARG A 153 -33.79 -42.00 13.64
CA ARG A 153 -34.71 -42.45 14.70
C ARG A 153 -36.08 -42.82 14.11
N ARG A 154 -36.67 -41.94 13.30
CA ARG A 154 -37.96 -42.20 12.63
C ARG A 154 -37.88 -43.43 11.72
N ARG A 155 -36.77 -43.63 11.01
CA ARG A 155 -36.57 -44.82 10.17
C ARG A 155 -36.57 -46.10 11.02
N SER A 156 -35.87 -46.08 12.15
CA SER A 156 -35.87 -47.19 13.11
C SER A 156 -37.28 -47.48 13.66
N ASP A 157 -38.02 -46.43 14.04
CA ASP A 157 -39.40 -46.56 14.52
C ASP A 157 -40.33 -47.17 13.48
N VAL A 158 -40.21 -46.77 12.21
CA VAL A 158 -41.01 -47.37 11.12
C VAL A 158 -40.72 -48.86 10.97
N PHE A 159 -39.47 -49.29 11.08
CA PHE A 159 -39.13 -50.72 11.04
C PHE A 159 -39.74 -51.48 12.22
N ARG A 160 -39.59 -50.95 13.44
CA ARG A 160 -40.18 -51.54 14.65
C ARG A 160 -41.70 -51.66 14.56
N ILE A 161 -42.39 -50.60 14.13
CA ILE A 161 -43.86 -50.59 14.01
C ILE A 161 -44.31 -51.59 12.94
N ARG A 162 -43.58 -51.73 11.83
CA ARG A 162 -43.88 -52.74 10.79
C ARG A 162 -43.75 -54.17 11.32
N GLU A 163 -42.73 -54.44 12.12
CA GLU A 163 -42.55 -55.74 12.76
C GLU A 163 -43.70 -56.04 13.73
N GLN A 164 -44.04 -55.10 14.62
CA GLN A 164 -45.18 -55.22 15.53
C GLN A 164 -46.51 -55.41 14.79
N LEU A 165 -46.70 -54.73 13.67
CA LEU A 165 -47.89 -54.91 12.83
C LEU A 165 -47.94 -56.34 12.27
N GLY A 166 -46.82 -56.86 11.77
CA GLY A 166 -46.73 -58.24 11.28
C GLY A 166 -47.04 -59.27 12.38
N GLU A 167 -46.57 -59.05 13.61
CA GLU A 167 -46.91 -59.90 14.76
C GLU A 167 -48.41 -59.87 15.07
N ILE A 168 -49.02 -58.68 15.11
CA ILE A 168 -50.46 -58.50 15.35
C ILE A 168 -51.29 -59.18 14.25
N GLU A 169 -50.90 -59.06 12.98
CA GLU A 169 -51.57 -59.73 11.87
C GLU A 169 -51.49 -61.25 12.01
N ALA A 170 -50.34 -61.79 12.40
CA ALA A 170 -50.16 -63.22 12.65
C ALA A 170 -50.96 -63.72 13.87
N ASP A 171 -51.03 -62.93 14.94
CA ASP A 171 -51.86 -63.23 16.12
C ASP A 171 -53.36 -63.20 15.77
N SER A 172 -53.79 -62.20 15.00
CA SER A 172 -55.16 -62.07 14.50
C SER A 172 -55.57 -63.28 13.67
N PHE A 173 -54.69 -63.75 12.79
CA PHE A 173 -54.92 -64.97 12.01
C PHE A 173 -55.07 -66.22 12.91
N ARG A 174 -54.16 -66.39 13.88
CA ARG A 174 -54.23 -67.50 14.85
C ARG A 174 -55.51 -67.46 15.69
N ALA A 175 -55.92 -66.28 16.14
CA ALA A 175 -57.16 -66.09 16.90
C ALA A 175 -58.40 -66.47 16.06
N LYS A 176 -58.44 -66.10 14.78
CA LYS A 176 -59.51 -66.52 13.86
C LYS A 176 -59.57 -68.04 13.69
N GLN A 177 -58.43 -68.71 13.49
CA GLN A 177 -58.38 -70.17 13.40
C GLN A 177 -58.88 -70.85 14.69
N LEU A 178 -58.48 -70.34 15.86
CA LEU A 178 -58.97 -70.85 17.15
C LEU A 178 -60.49 -70.64 17.29
N GLN A 179 -61.01 -69.49 16.87
CA GLN A 179 -62.44 -69.22 16.88
C GLN A 179 -63.22 -70.22 16.01
N GLU A 180 -62.73 -70.53 14.81
CA GLU A 180 -63.33 -71.53 13.93
C GLU A 180 -63.32 -72.92 14.57
N GLN A 181 -62.18 -73.34 15.13
CA GLN A 181 -62.05 -74.62 15.83
C GLN A 181 -63.02 -74.73 17.03
N LEU A 182 -63.10 -73.68 17.86
CA LEU A 182 -64.03 -73.63 18.99
C LEU A 182 -65.49 -73.68 18.53
N THR A 183 -65.83 -72.99 17.43
CA THR A 183 -67.17 -73.00 16.85
C THR A 183 -67.55 -74.41 16.39
N ASP A 184 -66.64 -75.11 15.72
CA ASP A 184 -66.82 -76.51 15.32
C ASP A 184 -66.97 -77.45 16.52
N MET A 185 -66.16 -77.27 17.57
CA MET A 185 -66.28 -78.03 18.81
C MET A 185 -67.64 -77.81 19.47
N ILE A 186 -68.10 -76.55 19.57
CA ILE A 186 -69.43 -76.22 20.10
C ILE A 186 -70.52 -76.93 19.29
N ARG A 187 -70.42 -76.92 17.96
CA ARG A 187 -71.39 -77.58 17.07
C ARG A 187 -71.41 -79.09 17.28
N ARG A 188 -70.24 -79.75 17.38
CA ARG A 188 -70.12 -81.18 17.67
C ARG A 188 -70.71 -81.53 19.03
N THR A 189 -70.36 -80.78 20.08
CA THR A 189 -70.86 -81.00 21.44
C THR A 189 -72.38 -80.81 21.52
N LYS A 190 -72.94 -79.77 20.90
CA LYS A 190 -74.40 -79.60 20.79
C LYS A 190 -75.06 -80.78 20.10
N GLY A 191 -74.49 -81.26 18.99
CA GLY A 191 -74.98 -82.46 18.30
C GLY A 191 -74.95 -83.71 19.18
N SER A 192 -73.88 -83.92 19.94
CA SER A 192 -73.78 -85.02 20.91
C SER A 192 -74.80 -84.91 22.04
N VAL A 193 -75.03 -83.71 22.59
CA VAL A 193 -76.05 -83.46 23.61
C VAL A 193 -77.43 -83.81 23.09
N VAL A 194 -77.79 -83.38 21.87
CA VAL A 194 -79.09 -83.70 21.26
C VAL A 194 -79.26 -85.21 21.10
N LYS A 195 -78.24 -85.92 20.61
CA LYS A 195 -78.27 -87.40 20.47
C LYS A 195 -78.41 -88.11 21.82
N LEU A 196 -77.72 -87.63 22.85
CA LEU A 196 -77.83 -88.19 24.21
C LEU A 196 -79.20 -87.93 24.80
N GLN A 197 -79.76 -86.74 24.62
CA GLN A 197 -81.12 -86.40 25.05
C GLN A 197 -82.18 -87.26 24.34
N SER A 198 -82.07 -87.47 23.02
CA SER A 198 -83.00 -88.34 22.28
C SER A 198 -82.90 -89.78 22.75
N ARG A 199 -81.67 -90.29 22.99
CA ARG A 199 -81.45 -91.64 23.50
C ARG A 199 -82.00 -91.81 24.91
N ASN A 200 -81.83 -90.81 25.78
CA ASN A 200 -82.39 -90.83 27.13
C ASN A 200 -83.92 -90.88 27.09
N ARG A 201 -84.55 -90.08 26.21
CA ARG A 201 -86.01 -90.12 26.01
C ARG A 201 -86.48 -91.50 25.55
N GLN A 202 -85.82 -92.10 24.56
CA GLN A 202 -86.13 -93.46 24.10
C GLN A 202 -85.98 -94.50 25.22
N LEU A 203 -84.94 -94.39 26.06
CA LEU A 203 -84.75 -95.29 27.20
C LEU A 203 -85.87 -95.13 28.23
N GLN A 204 -86.29 -93.90 28.53
CA GLN A 204 -87.41 -93.63 29.42
C GLN A 204 -88.75 -94.17 28.89
N GLU A 205 -88.96 -94.11 27.58
CA GLU A 205 -90.14 -94.70 26.91
C GLU A 205 -90.10 -96.23 26.90
N SER A 206 -88.91 -96.86 26.92
CA SER A 206 -88.74 -98.32 26.90
C SER A 206 -88.78 -99.01 28.27
N VAL A 207 -88.70 -98.24 29.36
CA VAL A 207 -88.70 -98.74 30.75
C VAL A 207 -90.08 -98.61 31.41
N ASN A 208 -90.99 -97.86 30.80
CA ASN A 208 -92.43 -97.88 31.11
C ASN A 208 -93.16 -98.88 30.20
#